data_AF-A0A4Y2MPX0-F1
#
_entry.id   AF-A0A4Y2MPX0-F1
#
_cell.length_a   1.000
_cell.length_b   1.000
_cell.length_c   1.000
_cell.angle_alpha   90.00
_cell.angle_beta   90.00
_cell.angle_gamma   90.00
#
_symmetry.space_group_name_H-M   'P 1'
#
loop_
_entity.id
_entity.type
_entity.pdbx_description
1 polymer ?
#
loop_
_entity_poly.entity_id
_entity_poly.type
_entity_poly.pdbx_seq_one_letter_code
_entity_poly.pdbx_strand_id
1 'polypeptide(L)'
;MYSVSVSDYNTRGPRSNVQQYIRDTFHQQVIEYGGCVEWPPRSPDLNPLDFFLWGCIKQRVYATPPPKLQELRNRITDSCASVSPAMLYNVQREVQSRVEMCIVAEGQHFEHDR
;
A
#
# COMPACT_ATOMS: atom_id res chain seq x y z
N MET A 1 -8.10 -16.25 33.43
CA MET A 1 -8.64 -15.33 32.41
C MET A 1 -7.96 -14.00 32.62
N TYR A 2 -6.91 -13.71 31.86
CA TYR A 2 -6.28 -12.38 31.88
C TYR A 2 -6.91 -11.57 30.76
N SER A 3 -7.78 -10.62 31.13
CA SER A 3 -8.24 -9.60 30.21
C SER A 3 -7.07 -8.64 29.98
N VAL A 4 -6.51 -8.65 28.76
CA VAL A 4 -5.56 -7.63 28.33
C VAL A 4 -6.39 -6.38 27.99
N SER A 5 -6.23 -5.35 28.81
CA SER A 5 -6.82 -4.03 28.55
C SER A 5 -6.08 -3.38 27.38
N VAL A 6 -6.82 -2.72 26.49
CA VAL A 6 -6.33 -1.97 25.30
C VAL A 6 -5.36 -0.81 25.65
N SER A 7 -5.00 -0.64 26.92
CA SER A 7 -4.09 0.39 27.42
C SER A 7 -2.61 0.01 27.38
N ASP A 8 -2.25 -1.26 27.14
CA ASP A 8 -0.87 -1.76 27.32
C ASP A 8 0.02 -1.67 26.06
N TYR A 9 -0.48 -1.16 24.93
CA TYR A 9 0.32 -0.97 23.70
C TYR A 9 0.96 0.42 23.57
N ASN A 10 0.80 1.31 24.55
CA ASN A 10 1.26 2.70 24.42
C ASN A 10 2.64 2.95 25.04
N THR A 11 3.67 2.23 24.59
CA THR A 11 5.07 2.60 24.82
C THR A 11 5.64 3.29 23.58
N ARG A 12 5.40 4.60 23.54
CA ARG A 12 5.86 5.54 22.49
C ARG A 12 7.38 5.68 22.52
N GLY A 13 8.08 4.97 21.63
CA GLY A 13 9.48 5.24 21.32
C GLY A 13 9.66 6.56 20.56
N PRO A 14 10.89 7.12 20.53
CA PRO A 14 11.18 8.33 19.74
C PRO A 14 10.95 8.07 18.25
N ARG A 15 10.30 9.04 17.59
CA ARG A 15 10.01 8.99 16.14
C ARG A 15 11.31 8.97 15.34
N SER A 16 11.34 8.22 14.24
CA SER A 16 12.52 8.17 13.37
C SER A 16 12.66 9.46 12.54
N ASN A 17 13.89 9.77 12.10
CA ASN A 17 14.15 10.89 11.20
C ASN A 17 13.34 10.79 9.90
N VAL A 18 13.12 9.57 9.40
CA VAL A 18 12.31 9.31 8.21
C VAL A 18 10.85 9.68 8.42
N GLN A 19 10.26 9.33 9.57
CA GLN A 19 8.87 9.68 9.90
C GLN A 19 8.69 11.21 10.01
N GLN A 20 9.69 11.90 10.55
CA GLN A 20 9.65 13.37 10.66
C GLN A 20 9.70 14.00 9.27
N TYR A 21 10.66 13.60 8.44
CA TYR A 21 10.79 14.09 7.06
C TYR A 21 9.51 13.89 6.23
N ILE A 22 8.88 12.73 6.33
CA ILE A 22 7.63 12.43 5.61
C ILE A 22 6.51 13.37 6.07
N ARG A 23 6.32 13.54 7.39
CA ARG A 23 5.31 14.48 7.89
C ARG A 23 5.54 15.90 7.41
N ASP A 24 6.79 16.37 7.46
CA ASP A 24 7.13 17.74 7.09
C ASP A 24 6.91 17.95 5.59
N THR A 25 7.29 16.98 4.76
CA THR A 25 7.12 17.01 3.30
C THR A 25 5.64 17.03 2.89
N PHE A 26 4.79 16.31 3.62
CA PHE A 26 3.36 16.20 3.31
C PHE A 26 2.47 17.00 4.26
N HIS A 27 3.01 18.00 4.96
CA HIS A 27 2.27 18.90 5.86
C HIS A 27 1.34 18.17 6.84
N GLN A 28 1.82 17.07 7.42
CA GLN A 28 1.08 16.17 8.32
C GLN A 28 -0.14 15.45 7.70
N GLN A 29 -0.36 15.56 6.39
CA GLN A 29 -1.42 14.84 5.65
C GLN A 29 -0.98 13.42 5.30
N VAL A 30 -0.58 12.65 6.32
CA VAL A 30 -0.02 11.31 6.17
C VAL A 30 -0.84 10.34 6.98
N ILE A 31 -1.32 9.29 6.31
CA ILE A 31 -1.92 8.12 6.97
C ILE A 31 -0.79 7.11 7.16
N GLU A 32 -0.43 6.84 8.40
CA GLU A 32 0.69 5.96 8.74
C GLU A 32 0.31 5.05 9.91
N TYR A 33 1.00 3.92 10.02
CA TYR A 33 0.85 3.05 11.17
C TYR A 33 1.39 3.76 12.43
N GLY A 34 0.54 3.91 13.46
CA GLY A 34 0.87 4.68 14.67
C GLY A 34 0.91 6.21 14.49
N GLY A 35 0.31 6.72 13.41
CA GLY A 35 0.20 8.15 13.10
C GLY A 35 -0.96 8.87 13.79
N CYS A 36 -1.15 10.14 13.43
CA CYS A 36 -2.33 10.91 13.85
C CYS A 36 -3.62 10.37 13.18
N VAL A 37 -3.49 9.95 11.93
CA VAL A 37 -4.51 9.19 11.20
C VAL A 37 -3.95 7.78 10.99
N GLU A 38 -4.57 6.79 11.61
CA GLU A 38 -4.12 5.41 11.54
C GLU A 38 -4.58 4.74 10.24
N TRP A 39 -3.69 3.99 9.60
CA TRP A 39 -4.06 3.18 8.44
C TRP A 39 -4.96 2.01 8.87
N PRO A 40 -6.11 1.79 8.23
CA PRO A 40 -7.02 0.72 8.62
C PRO A 40 -6.36 -0.66 8.47
N PRO A 41 -6.50 -1.56 9.46
CA PRO A 41 -5.92 -2.89 9.38
C PRO A 41 -6.55 -3.68 8.20
N ARG A 42 -5.76 -4.56 7.59
CA ARG A 42 -6.22 -5.47 6.50
C ARG A 42 -6.88 -4.75 5.31
N SER A 43 -6.32 -3.62 4.89
CA SER A 43 -6.82 -2.86 3.73
C SER A 43 -5.89 -2.92 2.51
N PRO A 44 -5.64 -4.10 1.91
CA PRO A 44 -4.85 -4.21 0.67
C PRO A 44 -5.55 -3.49 -0.49
N ASP A 45 -6.89 -3.40 -0.46
CA ASP A 45 -7.69 -2.67 -1.45
C ASP A 45 -7.40 -1.17 -1.52
N LEU A 46 -6.84 -0.59 -0.46
CA LEU A 46 -6.48 0.83 -0.42
C LEU A 46 -5.00 1.07 -0.73
N ASN A 47 -4.19 0.01 -0.83
CA ASN A 47 -2.77 0.13 -1.12
C ASN A 47 -2.49 -0.07 -2.62
N PRO A 48 -2.08 0.99 -3.37
CA PRO A 48 -1.77 0.89 -4.79
C PRO A 48 -0.61 -0.07 -5.11
N LEU A 49 0.27 -0.35 -4.14
CA LEU A 49 1.31 -1.36 -4.34
C LEU A 49 0.70 -2.77 -4.38
N ASP A 50 -0.31 -3.04 -3.56
CA ASP A 50 -0.94 -4.36 -3.44
C ASP A 50 -1.93 -4.60 -4.58
N PHE A 51 -2.88 -3.69 -4.81
CA PHE A 51 -3.93 -3.89 -5.82
C PHE A 51 -3.44 -3.72 -7.26
N PHE A 52 -2.33 -3.00 -7.49
CA PHE A 52 -1.83 -2.72 -8.83
C PHE A 52 -0.39 -3.19 -9.05
N LEU A 53 0.59 -2.61 -8.35
CA LEU A 53 2.01 -2.76 -8.73
C LEU A 53 2.44 -4.23 -8.66
N TRP A 54 2.11 -4.90 -7.56
CA TRP A 54 2.47 -6.30 -7.35
C TRP A 54 1.84 -7.22 -8.39
N GLY A 55 0.57 -6.98 -8.76
CA GLY A 55 -0.10 -7.70 -9.85
C GLY A 55 0.61 -7.49 -11.19
N CYS A 56 0.91 -6.23 -11.53
CA CYS A 56 1.58 -5.86 -12.78
C CYS A 56 2.99 -6.47 -12.88
N ILE A 57 3.79 -6.40 -11.82
CA ILE A 57 5.14 -6.97 -11.81
C ILE A 57 5.08 -8.49 -11.92
N LYS A 58 4.23 -9.17 -11.13
CA LYS A 58 4.11 -10.63 -11.18
C LYS A 58 3.74 -11.13 -12.57
N GLN A 59 2.78 -10.49 -13.23
CA GLN A 59 2.37 -10.86 -14.59
C GLN A 59 3.53 -10.84 -15.58
N ARG A 60 4.41 -9.85 -15.49
CA ARG A 60 5.57 -9.71 -16.40
C ARG A 60 6.72 -10.63 -16.03
N VAL A 61 7.07 -10.68 -14.74
CA VAL A 61 8.19 -11.49 -14.24
C VAL A 61 7.96 -12.98 -14.46
N TYR A 62 6.74 -13.44 -14.22
CA TYR A 62 6.35 -14.85 -14.31
C TYR A 62 5.65 -15.21 -15.63
N ALA A 63 5.62 -14.32 -16.63
CA ALA A 63 5.17 -14.65 -17.99
C ALA A 63 5.96 -15.84 -18.56
N THR A 64 7.24 -15.96 -18.17
CA THR A 64 8.04 -17.17 -18.37
C THR A 64 8.77 -17.51 -17.06
N PRO A 65 9.00 -18.78 -16.71
CA PRO A 65 9.79 -19.14 -15.53
C PRO A 65 11.21 -18.57 -15.62
N PRO A 66 11.65 -17.72 -14.66
CA PRO A 66 12.99 -17.18 -14.69
C PRO A 66 14.00 -18.28 -14.30
N PRO A 67 15.00 -18.59 -15.16
CA PRO A 67 15.92 -19.70 -14.94
C PRO A 67 16.99 -19.41 -13.87
N LYS A 68 17.22 -18.13 -13.53
CA LYS A 68 18.30 -17.69 -12.63
C LYS A 68 17.89 -16.47 -11.82
N LEU A 69 18.50 -16.30 -10.64
CA LEU A 69 18.26 -15.14 -9.77
C LEU A 69 18.57 -13.79 -10.45
N GLN A 70 19.63 -13.74 -11.25
CA GLN A 70 19.99 -12.50 -11.96
C GLN A 70 18.92 -12.09 -12.98
N GLU A 71 18.38 -13.07 -13.71
CA GLU A 71 17.31 -12.84 -14.68
C GLU A 71 16.02 -12.40 -13.98
N LEU A 72 15.71 -12.99 -12.83
CA LEU A 72 14.59 -12.54 -11.98
C LEU A 72 14.76 -11.07 -11.56
N ARG A 73 15.96 -10.67 -11.10
CA ARG A 73 16.25 -9.28 -10.73
C ARG A 73 16.08 -8.33 -11.91
N ASN A 74 16.66 -8.67 -13.06
CA ASN A 74 16.56 -7.86 -14.28
C ASN A 74 15.08 -7.66 -14.67
N ARG A 75 14.29 -8.74 -14.68
CA ARG A 75 12.86 -8.68 -15.01
C ARG A 75 12.05 -7.83 -14.04
N ILE A 76 12.37 -7.86 -12.75
CA ILE A 76 11.71 -6.99 -11.76
C ILE A 76 12.02 -5.52 -12.08
N THR A 77 13.30 -5.21 -12.33
CA THR A 77 13.72 -3.84 -12.70
C THR A 77 13.07 -3.38 -14.00
N ASP A 78 13.06 -4.20 -15.05
CA ASP A 78 12.43 -3.88 -16.33
C ASP A 78 10.92 -3.72 -16.20
N SER A 79 10.28 -4.56 -15.37
CA SER A 79 8.85 -4.44 -15.08
C SER A 79 8.52 -3.14 -14.37
N CYS A 80 9.33 -2.72 -13.40
CA CYS A 80 9.18 -1.42 -12.76
C CYS A 80 9.40 -0.26 -13.74
N ALA A 81 10.45 -0.31 -14.57
CA ALA A 81 10.76 0.72 -15.56
C ALA A 81 9.68 0.87 -16.63
N SER A 82 8.94 -0.21 -16.90
CA SER A 82 7.85 -0.22 -17.86
C SER A 82 6.52 0.35 -17.35
N VAL A 83 6.42 0.68 -16.06
CA VAL A 83 5.25 1.37 -15.50
C VAL A 83 5.24 2.80 -16.03
N SER A 84 4.31 3.09 -16.93
CA SER A 84 4.24 4.40 -17.58
C SER A 84 3.56 5.45 -16.69
N PRO A 85 3.82 6.74 -16.92
CA PRO A 85 3.07 7.81 -16.24
C PRO A 85 1.55 7.68 -16.41
N ALA A 86 1.07 7.24 -17.59
CA ALA A 86 -0.35 7.00 -17.83
C ALA A 86 -0.94 5.92 -16.91
N MET A 87 -0.19 4.84 -16.64
CA MET A 87 -0.61 3.83 -15.68
C MET A 87 -0.70 4.42 -14.27
N LEU A 88 0.27 5.26 -13.87
CA LEU A 88 0.25 5.92 -12.56
C LEU A 88 -0.93 6.89 -12.41
N TYR A 89 -1.28 7.64 -13.45
CA TYR A 89 -2.49 8.48 -13.44
C TYR A 89 -3.76 7.66 -13.25
N ASN A 90 -3.86 6.50 -13.89
CA ASN A 90 -4.99 5.60 -13.69
C ASN A 90 -5.02 5.05 -12.26
N VAL A 91 -3.88 4.66 -11.71
CA VAL A 91 -3.78 4.20 -10.31
C VAL A 91 -4.25 5.29 -9.35
N GLN A 92 -3.86 6.54 -9.56
CA GLN A 92 -4.31 7.65 -8.73
C GLN A 92 -5.83 7.80 -8.75
N ARG A 93 -6.47 7.66 -9.92
CA ARG A 93 -7.93 7.68 -10.04
C ARG A 93 -8.58 6.47 -9.37
N GLU A 94 -7.99 5.29 -9.51
CA GLU A 94 -8.49 4.08 -8.85
C GLU A 94 -8.37 4.17 -7.32
N VAL A 95 -7.33 4.81 -6.77
CA VAL A 95 -7.23 5.07 -5.33
C VAL A 95 -8.43 5.88 -4.84
N GLN A 96 -8.77 6.97 -5.54
CA GLN A 96 -9.94 7.79 -5.18
C GLN A 96 -11.23 6.97 -5.23
N SER A 97 -11.44 6.24 -6.32
CA SER A 97 -12.60 5.37 -6.51
C SER A 97 -12.72 4.30 -5.42
N ARG A 98 -11.61 3.64 -5.05
CA ARG A 98 -11.58 2.61 -4.00
C ARG A 98 -11.82 3.19 -2.61
N VAL A 99 -11.37 4.41 -2.34
CA VAL A 99 -11.71 5.13 -1.10
C VAL A 99 -13.21 5.41 -1.03
N GLU A 100 -13.82 5.86 -2.14
CA GLU A 100 -15.27 6.07 -2.21
C GLU A 100 -16.05 4.77 -2.00
N MET A 101 -15.64 3.66 -2.64
CA MET A 101 -16.24 2.35 -2.42
C MET A 101 -16.13 1.91 -0.96
N CYS A 102 -14.97 2.12 -0.31
CA CYS A 102 -14.79 1.82 1.10
C CYS A 102 -15.73 2.63 2.00
N ILE A 103 -15.95 3.91 1.69
CA ILE A 103 -16.89 4.78 2.41
C ILE A 103 -18.32 4.26 2.23
N VAL A 104 -18.74 3.92 1.00
CA VAL A 104 -20.07 3.38 0.71
C VAL A 104 -20.30 2.04 1.39
N ALA A 105 -19.27 1.19 1.45
CA ALA A 105 -19.30 -0.10 2.14
C ALA A 105 -19.17 0.03 3.67
N GLU A 106 -19.12 1.23 4.23
CA GLU A 106 -18.92 1.48 5.66
C GLU A 106 -17.67 0.76 6.23
N GLY A 107 -16.61 0.67 5.42
CA GLY A 107 -15.36 -0.02 5.77
C GLY A 107 -15.38 -1.55 5.60
N GLN A 108 -16.46 -2.14 5.06
CA GLN A 108 -16.50 -3.56 4.68
C GLN A 108 -15.71 -3.82 3.38
N HIS A 109 -15.41 -5.09 3.09
CA HIS A 109 -14.75 -5.48 1.84
C HIS A 109 -15.66 -5.21 0.63
N PHE A 110 -15.09 -4.69 -0.46
CA PHE A 110 -15.84 -4.21 -1.64
C PHE A 110 -15.35 -4.76 -2.99
N GLU A 111 -14.52 -5.82 -2.99
CA GLU A 111 -14.01 -6.42 -4.24
C GLU A 111 -15.08 -7.12 -5.12
N HIS A 112 -16.28 -7.39 -4.58
CA HIS A 112 -17.31 -8.22 -5.23
C HIS A 112 -18.45 -7.46 -5.92
N ASP A 113 -18.45 -6.12 -5.89
CA ASP A 113 -19.57 -5.30 -6.38
C ASP A 113 -19.29 -4.55 -7.70
N ARG A 114 -18.38 -5.08 -8.54
CA ARG A 114 -18.00 -4.45 -9.83
C ARG A 114 -18.73 -5.04 -11.03
#